data_AF-A0A1F6KK59-F1
#
_entry.id   AF-A0A1F6KK59-F1
#
_cell.length_a   1.000
_cell.length_b   1.000
_cell.length_c   1.000
_cell.angle_alpha   90.00
_cell.angle_beta   90.00
_cell.angle_gamma   90.00
#
_symmetry.space_group_name_H-M   'P 1'
#
loop_
_entity.id
_entity.type
_entity.pdbx_description
1 polymer ?
#
loop_
_entity_poly.entity_id
_entity_poly.type
_entity_poly.pdbx_seq_one_letter_code
_entity_poly.pdbx_strand_id
1 'polypeptide(L)'
;MQSIFGFYYVVGLLGHMGWPRRRGLFSSEAVIDSLILDSTIDQMIDWSASIGACRPNIALQIIASMFRDMDWDSKEALDIDTEISNLKKQWVERGNNSNPREAVKPVKFSKTSKVISMKQLKHKDIQHALEVYCYESLFWGLVNSDGFRTYYSTNEKRQREQMPEYKKAGLAVDYIPTLDQILKEGEEILKGYEKEVRPLSPIPQKLIDDALSLGIKVN
;
A
#
# COMPACT_ATOMS: atom_id res chain seq x y z
N MET A 1 10.97 10.88 13.34
CA MET A 1 10.55 11.27 11.96
C MET A 1 9.63 10.18 11.47
N GLN A 2 8.36 10.52 11.22
CA GLN A 2 7.33 9.56 10.80
C GLN A 2 7.78 8.85 9.50
N SER A 3 7.50 7.56 9.40
CA SER A 3 7.77 6.78 8.18
C SER A 3 7.03 7.36 6.98
N ILE A 4 7.52 7.03 5.79
CA ILE A 4 6.97 7.52 4.52
C ILE A 4 6.78 6.37 3.52
N PHE A 5 6.46 5.16 3.99
CA PHE A 5 6.34 3.98 3.13
C PHE A 5 5.33 4.18 2.01
N GLY A 6 4.12 4.65 2.34
CA GLY A 6 3.07 4.83 1.36
C GLY A 6 3.45 5.89 0.32
N PHE A 7 3.99 7.01 0.77
CA PHE A 7 4.49 8.06 -0.12
C PHE A 7 5.66 7.59 -0.98
N TYR A 8 6.62 6.87 -0.40
CA TYR A 8 7.81 6.36 -1.10
C TYR A 8 7.41 5.36 -2.19
N TYR A 9 6.50 4.44 -1.88
CA TYR A 9 5.96 3.49 -2.87
C TYR A 9 5.30 4.22 -4.03
N VAL A 10 4.39 5.16 -3.75
CA VAL A 10 3.66 5.91 -4.78
C VAL A 10 4.62 6.70 -5.66
N VAL A 11 5.58 7.42 -5.07
CA VAL A 11 6.54 8.22 -5.84
C VAL A 11 7.49 7.34 -6.64
N GLY A 12 7.97 6.24 -6.06
CA GLY A 12 8.84 5.27 -6.75
C GLY A 12 8.15 4.69 -7.98
N LEU A 13 6.93 4.19 -7.82
CA LEU A 13 6.15 3.61 -8.92
C LEU A 13 5.80 4.64 -9.99
N LEU A 14 5.40 5.87 -9.60
CA LEU A 14 5.20 6.97 -10.55
C LEU A 14 6.48 7.28 -11.33
N GLY A 15 7.64 7.31 -10.66
CA GLY A 15 8.94 7.52 -11.28
C GLY A 15 9.25 6.48 -12.35
N HIS A 16 9.02 5.20 -12.05
CA HIS A 16 9.19 4.10 -13.02
C HIS A 16 8.26 4.23 -14.24
N MET A 17 7.05 4.78 -14.07
CA MET A 17 6.11 5.05 -15.17
C MET A 17 6.39 6.36 -15.93
N GLY A 18 7.49 7.06 -15.59
CA GLY A 18 7.88 8.33 -16.22
C GLY A 18 6.99 9.49 -15.80
N TRP A 19 6.53 9.50 -14.55
CA TRP A 19 5.83 10.61 -13.91
C TRP A 19 6.67 11.20 -12.76
N PRO A 20 6.52 12.50 -12.45
CA PRO A 20 5.62 13.48 -13.08
C PRO A 20 6.06 13.90 -14.50
N ARG A 21 5.14 14.45 -15.30
CA ARG A 21 5.40 14.98 -16.64
C ARG A 21 5.12 16.48 -16.71
N ARG A 22 5.72 17.18 -17.68
CA ARG A 22 5.47 18.62 -17.87
C ARG A 22 4.04 18.88 -18.33
N ARG A 23 3.39 19.91 -17.78
CA ARG A 23 2.05 20.37 -18.16
C ARG A 23 2.09 21.12 -19.50
N GLY A 24 2.34 20.39 -20.59
CA GLY A 24 2.49 20.95 -21.94
C GLY A 24 3.90 21.48 -22.24
N LEU A 25 4.11 21.91 -23.49
CA LEU A 25 5.45 22.27 -24.02
C LEU A 25 6.08 23.51 -23.36
N PHE A 26 5.26 24.42 -22.84
CA PHE A 26 5.70 25.72 -22.32
C PHE A 26 5.58 25.87 -20.80
N SER A 27 5.04 24.89 -20.09
CA SER A 27 4.96 24.93 -18.63
C SER A 27 6.14 24.18 -18.01
N SER A 28 6.79 24.81 -17.03
CA SER A 28 7.76 24.15 -16.15
C SER A 28 7.10 23.32 -15.05
N GLU A 29 5.76 23.37 -14.92
CA GLU A 29 5.03 22.66 -13.87
C GLU A 29 5.01 21.15 -14.16
N ALA A 30 5.62 20.39 -13.26
CA ALA A 30 5.57 18.93 -13.26
C ALA A 30 4.29 18.45 -12.56
N VAL A 31 3.43 17.77 -13.32
CA VAL A 31 2.12 17.29 -12.88
C VAL A 31 1.98 15.79 -13.09
N ILE A 32 1.04 15.20 -12.36
CA ILE A 32 0.64 13.81 -12.45
C ILE A 32 -0.83 13.77 -12.87
N ASP A 33 -1.17 12.90 -13.82
CA ASP A 33 -2.56 12.61 -14.14
C ASP A 33 -3.25 11.95 -12.93
N SER A 34 -4.39 12.49 -12.50
CA SER A 34 -5.04 12.03 -11.27
C SER A 34 -5.58 10.59 -11.36
N LEU A 35 -5.93 10.09 -12.56
CA LEU A 35 -6.33 8.68 -12.71
C LEU A 35 -5.13 7.76 -12.53
N ILE A 36 -3.96 8.17 -13.01
CA ILE A 36 -2.71 7.42 -12.82
C ILE A 36 -2.33 7.42 -11.34
N LEU A 37 -2.47 8.55 -10.64
CA LEU A 37 -2.27 8.59 -9.19
C LEU A 37 -3.25 7.66 -8.46
N ASP A 38 -4.55 7.74 -8.76
CA ASP A 38 -5.57 6.88 -8.13
C ASP A 38 -5.26 5.38 -8.35
N SER A 39 -4.82 5.01 -9.56
CA SER A 39 -4.38 3.64 -9.88
C SER A 39 -3.11 3.24 -9.14
N THR A 40 -2.17 4.16 -8.96
CA THR A 40 -0.92 3.92 -8.21
C THR A 40 -1.20 3.68 -6.73
N ILE A 41 -2.15 4.43 -6.16
CA ILE A 41 -2.59 4.25 -4.77
C ILE A 41 -3.29 2.90 -4.60
N ASP A 42 -4.14 2.50 -5.56
CA ASP A 42 -4.77 1.17 -5.53
C ASP A 42 -3.72 0.04 -5.61
N GLN A 43 -2.65 0.22 -6.39
CA GLN A 43 -1.53 -0.74 -6.45
C GLN A 43 -0.74 -0.78 -5.13
N MET A 44 -0.52 0.37 -4.48
CA MET A 44 0.10 0.43 -3.16
C MET A 44 -0.72 -0.33 -2.11
N ILE A 45 -2.05 -0.19 -2.14
CA ILE A 45 -2.97 -0.89 -1.23
C ILE A 45 -2.89 -2.41 -1.45
N ASP A 46 -2.98 -2.86 -2.70
CA ASP A 46 -2.87 -4.28 -3.02
C ASP A 46 -1.51 -4.86 -2.64
N TRP A 47 -0.43 -4.13 -2.90
CA TRP A 47 0.92 -4.51 -2.50
C TRP A 47 1.03 -4.63 -0.98
N SER A 48 0.60 -3.60 -0.25
CA SER A 48 0.67 -3.57 1.23
C SER A 48 -0.13 -4.72 1.83
N ALA A 49 -1.34 -4.97 1.32
CA ALA A 49 -2.15 -6.12 1.71
C ALA A 49 -1.49 -7.45 1.35
N SER A 50 -0.79 -7.54 0.21
CA SER A 50 -0.04 -8.74 -0.17
C SER A 50 1.11 -9.04 0.78
N ILE A 51 1.84 -8.01 1.23
CA ILE A 51 2.91 -8.13 2.23
C ILE A 51 2.32 -8.60 3.56
N GLY A 52 1.23 -7.98 4.03
CA GLY A 52 0.52 -8.44 5.23
C GLY A 52 0.09 -9.90 5.15
N ALA A 53 -0.49 -10.32 4.02
CA ALA A 53 -1.04 -11.65 3.84
C ALA A 53 0.03 -12.74 3.62
N CYS A 54 1.13 -12.41 2.93
CA CYS A 54 2.08 -13.40 2.40
C CYS A 54 3.50 -13.28 2.98
N ARG A 55 3.82 -12.17 3.66
CA ARG A 55 5.12 -11.86 4.27
C ARG A 55 4.92 -11.19 5.65
N PRO A 56 4.24 -11.85 6.61
CA PRO A 56 3.89 -11.26 7.90
C PRO A 56 5.09 -10.68 8.66
N ASN A 57 6.27 -11.32 8.61
CA ASN A 57 7.47 -10.75 9.24
C ASN A 57 7.84 -9.37 8.65
N ILE A 58 7.83 -9.25 7.32
CA ILE A 58 8.12 -7.97 6.65
C ILE A 58 7.05 -6.94 7.01
N ALA A 59 5.77 -7.35 7.04
CA ALA A 59 4.69 -6.46 7.46
C ALA A 59 4.90 -5.92 8.89
N LEU A 60 5.26 -6.79 9.84
CA LEU A 60 5.57 -6.40 11.21
C LEU A 60 6.81 -5.50 11.31
N GLN A 61 7.84 -5.72 10.48
CA GLN A 61 9.00 -4.82 10.39
C GLN A 61 8.62 -3.43 9.86
N ILE A 62 7.71 -3.37 8.88
CA ILE A 62 7.19 -2.10 8.35
C ILE A 62 6.40 -1.38 9.46
N ILE A 63 5.51 -2.07 10.17
CA ILE A 63 4.74 -1.49 11.30
C ILE A 63 5.68 -1.01 12.40
N ALA A 64 6.66 -1.82 12.81
CA ALA A 64 7.69 -1.42 13.78
C ALA A 64 8.49 -0.20 13.31
N SER A 65 8.69 -0.05 12.00
CA SER A 65 9.34 1.12 11.40
C SER A 65 8.46 2.37 11.39
N MET A 66 7.14 2.20 11.25
CA MET A 66 6.16 3.29 11.36
C MET A 66 6.10 3.85 12.78
N PHE A 67 6.26 2.99 13.79
CA PHE A 67 6.31 3.35 15.21
C PHE A 67 7.72 3.24 15.80
N ARG A 68 8.74 3.61 15.04
CA ARG A 68 10.15 3.44 15.46
C ARG A 68 10.49 4.09 16.80
N ASP A 69 9.92 5.25 17.07
CA ASP A 69 10.20 6.05 18.26
C ASP A 69 9.34 5.60 19.47
N MET A 70 8.55 4.53 19.32
CA MET A 70 7.71 3.96 20.39
C MET A 70 8.54 3.14 21.38
N ASP A 71 8.25 3.32 22.66
CA ASP A 71 8.71 2.40 23.71
C ASP A 71 7.82 1.15 23.72
N TRP A 72 8.35 0.06 23.15
CA TRP A 72 7.62 -1.20 22.98
C TRP A 72 7.41 -1.99 24.27
N ASP A 73 8.14 -1.65 25.34
CA ASP A 73 8.00 -2.27 26.66
C ASP A 73 6.94 -1.55 27.52
N SER A 74 6.46 -0.39 27.06
CA SER A 74 5.40 0.36 27.71
C SER A 74 4.03 -0.32 27.56
N LYS A 75 3.17 -0.13 28.57
CA LYS A 75 1.74 -0.50 28.50
C LYS A 75 0.96 0.31 27.47
N GLU A 76 1.50 1.44 27.04
CA GLU A 76 0.92 2.31 26.02
C GLU A 76 1.43 1.99 24.60
N ALA A 77 2.30 0.97 24.47
CA ALA A 77 2.73 0.49 23.17
C ALA A 77 1.54 0.00 22.34
N LEU A 78 1.69 0.01 21.02
CA LEU A 78 0.68 -0.48 20.09
C LEU A 78 0.25 -1.90 20.46
N ASP A 79 -1.05 -2.08 20.65
CA ASP A 79 -1.71 -3.37 20.86
C ASP A 79 -2.38 -3.78 19.55
N ILE A 80 -1.85 -4.82 18.89
CA ILE A 80 -2.32 -5.22 17.57
C ILE A 80 -3.77 -5.74 17.62
N ASP A 81 -4.19 -6.44 18.67
CA ASP A 81 -5.55 -6.97 18.76
C ASP A 81 -6.59 -5.84 18.86
N THR A 82 -6.31 -4.86 19.72
CA THR A 82 -7.13 -3.66 19.88
C THR A 82 -7.20 -2.88 18.58
N GLU A 83 -6.05 -2.69 17.91
CA GLU A 83 -5.97 -1.97 16.66
C GLU A 83 -6.75 -2.67 15.53
N ILE A 84 -6.56 -3.99 15.37
CA ILE A 84 -7.32 -4.79 14.41
C ILE A 84 -8.81 -4.70 14.69
N SER A 85 -9.21 -4.77 15.96
CA SER A 85 -10.61 -4.66 16.36
C SER A 85 -11.20 -3.29 15.99
N ASN A 86 -10.43 -2.22 16.14
CA ASN A 86 -10.82 -0.88 15.70
C ASN A 86 -10.91 -0.77 14.17
N LEU A 87 -9.90 -1.25 13.45
CA LEU A 87 -9.87 -1.24 12.00
C LEU A 87 -11.02 -2.06 11.39
N LYS A 88 -11.33 -3.24 11.95
CA LYS A 88 -12.48 -4.05 11.52
C LYS A 88 -13.81 -3.29 11.63
N LYS A 89 -14.03 -2.53 12.72
CA LYS A 89 -15.22 -1.68 12.87
C LYS A 89 -15.27 -0.63 11.76
N GLN A 90 -14.16 0.07 11.52
CA GLN A 90 -14.08 1.09 10.46
C GLN A 90 -14.33 0.51 9.06
N TRP A 91 -13.78 -0.66 8.75
CA TRP A 91 -14.00 -1.30 7.45
C TRP A 91 -15.47 -1.70 7.24
N VAL A 92 -16.13 -2.19 8.29
CA VAL A 92 -17.57 -2.52 8.24
C VAL A 92 -18.41 -1.26 8.02
N GLU A 93 -18.13 -0.17 8.73
CA GLU A 93 -18.80 1.13 8.56
C GLU A 93 -18.65 1.69 7.13
N ARG A 94 -17.52 1.40 6.47
CA ARG A 94 -17.25 1.83 5.08
C ARG A 94 -18.03 1.03 4.03
N GLY A 95 -18.59 -0.13 4.40
CA GLY A 95 -19.63 -0.87 3.67
C GLY A 95 -19.21 -2.24 3.13
N ASN A 96 -17.97 -2.39 2.66
CA ASN A 96 -17.44 -3.69 2.20
C ASN A 96 -15.98 -3.81 2.61
N ASN A 97 -15.63 -4.91 3.28
CA ASN A 97 -14.29 -5.20 3.77
C ASN A 97 -13.72 -6.50 3.18
N SER A 98 -14.38 -7.07 2.17
CA SER A 98 -13.99 -8.32 1.50
C SER A 98 -12.73 -8.19 0.63
N ASN A 99 -12.32 -6.96 0.31
CA ASN A 99 -11.07 -6.68 -0.40
C ASN A 99 -10.39 -5.42 0.17
N PRO A 100 -9.06 -5.29 0.01
CA PRO A 100 -8.30 -4.25 0.68
C PRO A 100 -8.65 -2.84 0.17
N ARG A 101 -8.95 -2.68 -1.13
CA ARG A 101 -9.28 -1.38 -1.72
C ARG A 101 -10.57 -0.79 -1.19
N GLU A 102 -11.59 -1.62 -0.96
CA GLU A 102 -12.86 -1.18 -0.36
C GLU A 102 -12.79 -1.01 1.15
N ALA A 103 -11.98 -1.83 1.83
CA ALA A 103 -11.72 -1.66 3.27
C ALA A 103 -11.04 -0.32 3.56
N VAL A 104 -9.97 0.00 2.83
CA VAL A 104 -9.20 1.24 2.98
C VAL A 104 -9.95 2.45 2.41
N LYS A 105 -10.63 2.28 1.28
CA LYS A 105 -11.46 3.30 0.62
C LYS A 105 -10.69 4.62 0.40
N PRO A 106 -9.58 4.61 -0.36
CA PRO A 106 -8.74 5.80 -0.53
C PRO A 106 -9.50 6.93 -1.22
N VAL A 107 -9.11 8.17 -0.93
CA VAL A 107 -9.59 9.36 -1.65
C VAL A 107 -9.24 9.23 -3.13
N LYS A 108 -10.20 9.58 -4.00
CA LYS A 108 -10.03 9.56 -5.46
C LYS A 108 -9.77 10.97 -5.97
N PHE A 109 -8.52 11.28 -6.28
CA PHE A 109 -8.07 12.58 -6.76
C PHE A 109 -8.69 12.92 -8.12
N SER A 110 -8.97 11.91 -8.95
CA SER A 110 -9.64 12.08 -10.25
C SER A 110 -11.06 12.67 -10.14
N LYS A 111 -11.71 12.54 -8.98
CA LYS A 111 -13.03 13.15 -8.73
C LYS A 111 -12.95 14.66 -8.46
N THR A 112 -11.77 15.18 -8.12
CA THR A 112 -11.58 16.59 -7.74
C THR A 112 -10.82 17.38 -8.80
N SER A 113 -9.81 16.76 -9.42
CA SER A 113 -8.99 17.41 -10.46
C SER A 113 -8.49 16.38 -11.47
N LYS A 114 -8.28 16.82 -12.73
CA LYS A 114 -7.64 15.98 -13.76
C LYS A 114 -6.15 15.75 -13.51
N VAL A 115 -5.48 16.70 -12.88
CA VAL A 115 -4.04 16.63 -12.58
C VAL A 115 -3.74 17.12 -11.17
N ILE A 116 -2.66 16.62 -10.59
CA ILE A 116 -2.11 17.08 -9.33
C ILE A 116 -0.64 17.48 -9.52
N SER A 117 -0.23 18.59 -8.92
CA SER A 117 1.18 19.01 -8.93
C SER A 117 2.00 18.19 -7.94
N MET A 118 3.31 18.05 -8.20
CA MET A 118 4.21 17.45 -7.21
C MET A 118 4.21 18.18 -5.86
N LYS A 119 3.99 19.50 -5.87
CA LYS A 119 3.90 20.29 -4.64
C LYS A 119 2.70 19.86 -3.79
N GLN A 120 1.55 19.63 -4.42
CA GLN A 120 0.36 19.10 -3.75
C GLN A 120 0.59 17.67 -3.26
N LEU A 121 1.16 16.78 -4.08
CA LEU A 121 1.43 15.40 -3.65
C LEU A 121 2.39 15.33 -2.45
N LYS A 122 3.35 16.26 -2.36
CA LYS A 122 4.27 16.40 -1.22
C LYS A 122 3.66 17.11 -0.01
N HIS A 123 2.38 17.49 -0.06
CA HIS A 123 1.72 18.11 1.08
C HIS A 123 1.57 17.08 2.21
N LYS A 124 1.84 17.51 3.45
CA LYS A 124 1.87 16.64 4.65
C LYS A 124 0.59 15.80 4.82
N ASP A 125 -0.58 16.37 4.52
CA ASP A 125 -1.85 15.68 4.71
C ASP A 125 -2.04 14.54 3.69
N ILE A 126 -1.54 14.72 2.46
CA ILE A 126 -1.56 13.67 1.45
C ILE A 126 -0.53 12.59 1.80
N GLN A 127 0.67 12.98 2.22
CA GLN A 127 1.68 12.01 2.67
C GLN A 127 1.17 11.17 3.85
N HIS A 128 0.53 11.82 4.82
CA HIS A 128 -0.09 11.14 5.95
C HIS A 128 -1.22 10.20 5.51
N ALA A 129 -2.10 10.63 4.61
CA ALA A 129 -3.16 9.78 4.09
C ALA A 129 -2.60 8.52 3.38
N LEU A 130 -1.55 8.69 2.57
CA LEU A 130 -0.88 7.55 1.92
C LEU A 130 -0.26 6.59 2.94
N GLU A 131 0.32 7.12 4.01
CA GLU A 131 0.88 6.29 5.09
C GLU A 131 -0.22 5.51 5.82
N VAL A 132 -1.35 6.15 6.12
CA VAL A 132 -2.52 5.50 6.71
C VAL A 132 -3.07 4.41 5.79
N TYR A 133 -3.17 4.66 4.48
CA TYR A 133 -3.63 3.64 3.53
C TYR A 133 -2.69 2.43 3.48
N CYS A 134 -1.37 2.65 3.47
CA CYS A 134 -0.37 1.59 3.53
C CYS A 134 -0.52 0.78 4.84
N TYR A 135 -0.58 1.47 5.97
CA TYR A 135 -0.76 0.91 7.30
C TYR A 135 -2.03 0.05 7.42
N GLU A 136 -3.20 0.61 7.09
CA GLU A 136 -4.47 -0.12 7.15
C GLU A 136 -4.46 -1.37 6.24
N SER A 137 -3.84 -1.26 5.06
CA SER A 137 -3.71 -2.37 4.12
C SER A 137 -2.84 -3.50 4.66
N LEU A 138 -1.73 -3.19 5.35
CA LEU A 138 -0.88 -4.18 6.01
C LEU A 138 -1.69 -4.98 7.04
N PHE A 139 -2.43 -4.29 7.91
CA PHE A 139 -3.31 -4.93 8.89
C PHE A 139 -4.42 -5.74 8.25
N TRP A 140 -5.02 -5.24 7.17
CA TRP A 140 -6.01 -5.99 6.41
C TRP A 140 -5.43 -7.30 5.89
N GLY A 141 -4.22 -7.27 5.31
CA GLY A 141 -3.52 -8.45 4.82
C GLY A 141 -3.20 -9.45 5.93
N LEU A 142 -2.67 -8.97 7.06
CA LEU A 142 -2.31 -9.80 8.22
C LEU A 142 -3.49 -10.65 8.72
N VAL A 143 -4.69 -10.07 8.76
CA VAL A 143 -5.89 -10.73 9.32
C VAL A 143 -6.79 -11.40 8.28
N ASN A 144 -6.51 -11.21 6.99
CA ASN A 144 -7.29 -11.79 5.88
C ASN A 144 -6.38 -12.52 4.87
N SER A 145 -5.37 -13.26 5.33
CA SER A 145 -4.38 -13.89 4.45
C SER A 145 -4.99 -14.81 3.38
N ASP A 146 -5.92 -15.69 3.77
CA ASP A 146 -6.64 -16.58 2.84
C ASP A 146 -7.62 -15.79 1.93
N GLY A 147 -8.27 -14.78 2.49
CA GLY A 147 -9.14 -13.86 1.77
C GLY A 147 -8.37 -13.10 0.68
N PHE A 148 -7.15 -12.66 0.96
CA PHE A 148 -6.30 -11.96 0.01
C PHE A 148 -5.93 -12.83 -1.19
N ARG A 149 -5.55 -14.09 -0.98
CA ARG A 149 -5.21 -15.00 -2.09
C ARG A 149 -6.41 -15.22 -3.02
N THR A 150 -7.60 -15.37 -2.45
CA THR A 150 -8.86 -15.49 -3.19
C THR A 150 -9.18 -14.20 -3.96
N TYR A 151 -9.07 -13.05 -3.30
CA TYR A 151 -9.22 -11.74 -3.92
C TYR A 151 -8.27 -11.56 -5.11
N TYR A 152 -6.99 -11.83 -4.89
CA TYR A 152 -5.94 -11.62 -5.88
C TYR A 152 -6.15 -12.50 -7.10
N SER A 153 -6.32 -13.82 -6.90
CA SER A 153 -6.54 -14.77 -7.99
C SER A 153 -7.80 -14.45 -8.81
N THR A 154 -8.89 -14.02 -8.15
CA THR A 154 -10.12 -13.58 -8.82
C THR A 154 -9.86 -12.33 -9.67
N ASN A 155 -9.16 -11.33 -9.10
CA ASN A 155 -8.85 -10.09 -9.80
C ASN A 155 -7.86 -10.31 -10.96
N GLU A 156 -6.85 -11.17 -10.77
CA GLU A 156 -5.89 -11.58 -11.79
C GLU A 156 -6.61 -12.25 -12.97
N LYS A 157 -7.48 -13.22 -12.68
CA LYS A 157 -8.28 -13.91 -13.70
C LYS A 157 -9.13 -12.91 -14.49
N ARG A 158 -9.86 -12.03 -13.79
CA ARG A 158 -10.69 -10.99 -14.41
C ARG A 158 -9.87 -10.07 -15.31
N GLN A 159 -8.70 -9.62 -14.86
CA GLN A 159 -7.81 -8.78 -15.66
C GLN A 159 -7.26 -9.51 -16.88
N ARG A 160 -6.89 -10.79 -16.75
CA ARG A 160 -6.44 -11.65 -17.86
C ARG A 160 -7.54 -11.83 -18.91
N GLU A 161 -8.79 -12.03 -18.48
CA GLU A 161 -9.96 -12.14 -19.37
C GLU A 161 -10.24 -10.82 -20.12
N GLN A 162 -9.93 -9.67 -19.52
CA GLN A 162 -10.10 -8.34 -20.12
C GLN A 162 -8.93 -7.92 -21.03
N MET A 163 -7.82 -8.68 -21.06
CA MET A 163 -6.65 -8.37 -21.89
C MET A 163 -6.95 -8.16 -23.38
N PRO A 164 -7.83 -8.94 -24.04
CA PRO A 164 -8.19 -8.69 -25.43
C PRO A 164 -8.84 -7.33 -25.65
N GLU A 165 -9.64 -6.86 -24.68
CA GLU A 165 -10.29 -5.54 -24.75
C GLU A 165 -9.28 -4.41 -24.58
N TYR A 166 -8.33 -4.56 -23.64
CA TYR A 166 -7.23 -3.60 -23.46
C TYR A 166 -6.38 -3.46 -24.73
N LYS A 167 -6.04 -4.60 -25.37
CA LYS A 167 -5.32 -4.60 -26.64
C LYS A 167 -6.10 -3.92 -27.77
N LYS A 168 -7.42 -4.19 -27.87
CA LYS A 168 -8.30 -3.51 -28.84
C LYS A 168 -8.38 -2.00 -28.59
N ALA A 169 -8.31 -1.57 -27.33
CA ALA A 169 -8.27 -0.16 -26.96
C ALA A 169 -6.89 0.49 -27.16
N GLY A 170 -5.90 -0.23 -27.69
CA GLY A 170 -4.54 0.28 -27.90
C GLY A 170 -3.74 0.46 -26.62
N LEU A 171 -4.17 -0.14 -25.50
CA LEU A 171 -3.39 -0.13 -24.26
C LEU A 171 -2.24 -1.12 -24.36
N ALA A 172 -1.03 -0.66 -24.12
CA ALA A 172 0.17 -1.48 -24.02
C ALA A 172 0.19 -2.22 -22.66
N VAL A 173 -0.69 -3.21 -22.52
CA VAL A 173 -0.65 -4.16 -21.40
C VAL A 173 0.02 -5.42 -21.92
N ASP A 174 1.29 -5.62 -21.54
CA ASP A 174 2.09 -6.75 -22.03
C ASP A 174 1.81 -8.03 -21.23
N TYR A 175 1.55 -7.88 -19.92
CA TYR A 175 1.20 -8.99 -19.03
C TYR A 175 0.44 -8.49 -17.80
N ILE A 176 -0.30 -9.40 -17.16
CA ILE A 176 -0.83 -9.21 -15.81
C ILE A 176 0.15 -9.89 -14.85
N PRO A 177 0.70 -9.17 -13.85
CA PRO A 177 1.67 -9.74 -12.93
C PRO A 177 1.02 -10.85 -12.09
N THR A 178 1.81 -11.84 -11.69
CA THR A 178 1.43 -12.84 -10.68
C THR A 178 1.65 -12.30 -9.26
N LEU A 179 1.09 -12.98 -8.26
CA LEU A 179 1.27 -12.59 -6.86
C LEU A 179 2.76 -12.55 -6.47
N ASP A 180 3.53 -13.55 -6.91
CA ASP A 180 4.96 -13.61 -6.63
C ASP A 180 5.74 -12.45 -7.29
N GLN A 181 5.31 -11.99 -8.47
CA GLN A 181 5.91 -10.84 -9.14
C GLN A 181 5.62 -9.55 -8.36
N ILE A 182 4.38 -9.34 -7.91
CA ILE A 182 4.03 -8.17 -7.08
C ILE A 182 4.81 -8.15 -5.78
N LEU A 183 4.93 -9.32 -5.12
CA LEU A 183 5.70 -9.42 -3.88
C LEU A 183 7.18 -9.09 -4.13
N LYS A 184 7.77 -9.61 -5.21
CA LYS A 184 9.16 -9.35 -5.56
C LYS A 184 9.41 -7.87 -5.89
N GLU A 185 8.61 -7.27 -6.78
CA GLU A 185 8.72 -5.84 -7.14
C GLU A 185 8.53 -4.95 -5.91
N GLY A 186 7.59 -5.33 -5.06
CA GLY A 186 7.34 -4.71 -3.78
C GLY A 186 8.52 -4.76 -2.81
N GLU A 187 9.15 -5.93 -2.67
CA GLU A 187 10.38 -6.10 -1.87
C GLU A 187 11.56 -5.33 -2.48
N GLU A 188 11.63 -5.15 -3.80
CA GLU A 188 12.63 -4.30 -4.46
C GLU A 188 12.43 -2.81 -4.13
N ILE A 189 11.17 -2.32 -4.12
CA ILE A 189 10.84 -0.96 -3.64
C ILE A 189 11.24 -0.80 -2.17
N LEU A 190 10.99 -1.81 -1.34
CA LEU A 190 11.37 -1.80 0.07
C LEU A 190 12.89 -1.74 0.27
N LYS A 191 13.67 -2.48 -0.51
CA LYS A 191 15.14 -2.37 -0.53
C LYS A 191 15.61 -0.98 -0.96
N GLY A 192 14.92 -0.37 -1.93
CA GLY A 192 15.13 1.03 -2.30
C GLY A 192 14.92 1.97 -1.11
N TYR A 193 13.81 1.80 -0.40
CA TYR A 193 13.51 2.56 0.81
C TYR A 193 14.60 2.39 1.87
N GLU A 194 15.06 1.17 2.13
CA GLU A 194 16.10 0.92 3.12
C GLU A 194 17.42 1.61 2.79
N LYS A 195 17.76 1.67 1.50
CA LYS A 195 18.97 2.33 0.99
C LYS A 195 18.87 3.85 1.01
N GLU A 196 17.73 4.41 0.64
CA GLU A 196 17.57 5.86 0.41
C GLU A 196 17.04 6.61 1.64
N VAL A 197 16.27 5.93 2.49
CA VAL A 197 15.58 6.55 3.63
C VAL A 197 16.17 6.07 4.95
N ARG A 198 16.06 4.77 5.24
CA ARG A 198 16.64 4.11 6.43
C ARG A 198 16.34 2.61 6.45
N PRO A 199 17.20 1.78 7.08
CA PRO A 199 16.91 0.37 7.33
C PRO A 199 15.62 0.16 8.12
N LEU A 200 14.92 -0.94 7.89
CA LEU A 200 13.75 -1.32 8.69
C LEU A 200 14.12 -1.55 10.16
N SER A 201 13.18 -1.24 11.04
CA SER A 201 13.29 -1.57 12.46
C SER A 201 13.24 -3.09 12.64
N PRO A 202 13.98 -3.64 13.62
CA PRO A 202 13.73 -5.01 14.07
C PRO A 202 12.30 -5.13 14.59
N ILE A 203 11.73 -6.34 14.53
CA ILE A 203 10.40 -6.60 15.09
C ILE A 203 10.55 -6.69 16.63
N PRO A 204 9.87 -5.82 17.40
CA PRO A 204 9.80 -5.92 18.85
C PRO A 204 9.12 -7.22 19.28
N GLN A 205 9.59 -7.81 20.39
CA GLN A 205 9.03 -9.08 20.89
C GLN A 205 7.52 -8.97 21.15
N LYS A 206 7.04 -7.84 21.69
CA LYS A 206 5.61 -7.58 21.88
C LYS A 206 4.81 -7.74 20.58
N LEU A 207 5.29 -7.19 19.45
CA LEU A 207 4.59 -7.32 18.16
C LEU A 207 4.55 -8.78 17.67
N ILE A 208 5.61 -9.55 17.94
CA ILE A 208 5.64 -10.99 17.62
C ILE A 208 4.60 -11.73 18.46
N ASP A 209 4.59 -11.51 19.77
CA ASP A 209 3.70 -12.18 20.71
C ASP A 209 2.23 -11.86 20.41
N ASP A 210 1.92 -10.58 20.19
CA ASP A 210 0.57 -10.12 19.80
C ASP A 210 0.14 -10.80 18.49
N ALA A 211 1.00 -10.82 17.47
CA ALA A 211 0.69 -11.44 16.18
C ALA A 211 0.45 -12.95 16.31
N LEU A 212 1.28 -13.67 17.07
CA LEU A 212 1.11 -15.10 17.33
C LEU A 212 -0.20 -15.40 18.07
N SER A 213 -0.58 -14.55 19.03
CA SER A 213 -1.84 -14.69 19.77
C SER A 213 -3.08 -14.60 18.86
N LEU A 214 -2.95 -13.87 17.74
CA LEU A 214 -3.98 -13.70 16.72
C LEU A 214 -3.95 -14.78 15.62
N GLY A 215 -3.06 -15.77 15.74
CA GLY A 215 -2.87 -16.82 14.74
C GLY A 215 -2.14 -16.38 13.49
N ILE A 216 -1.48 -15.22 13.50
CA ILE A 216 -0.62 -14.76 12.41
C ILE A 216 0.68 -15.56 12.44
N LYS A 217 1.02 -16.20 11.32
CA LYS A 217 2.21 -17.05 11.21
C LYS A 217 3.47 -16.20 11.01
N VAL A 218 4.12 -15.83 12.10
CA VAL A 218 5.42 -15.14 12.10
C VAL A 218 6.52 -16.21 11.97
N ASN A 219 7.06 -16.43 10.77
CA ASN A 219 8.09 -17.45 10.46
C ASN A 219 9.34 -16.78 9.91
#